data_AF-A0A6J1WK87-F1
#
_entry.id   AF-A0A6J1WK87-F1
#
_cell.length_a   1.000
_cell.length_b   1.000
_cell.length_c   1.000
_cell.angle_alpha   90.00
_cell.angle_beta   90.00
_cell.angle_gamma   90.00
#
_symmetry.space_group_name_H-M   'P 1'
#
loop_
_entity.id
_entity.type
_entity.pdbx_description
1 polymer ?
#
loop_
_entity_poly.entity_id
_entity_poly.type
_entity_poly.pdbx_seq_one_letter_code
_entity_poly.pdbx_strand_id
1 'polypeptide(L)'
;MFIEDIKTDFYDVLLGNRVLLLVHYDVDAICTCKILQELFKCDNISYTLVPVGGISELKSAYEENNEEIKYVVLVNCGGTIDLVDILQPEEHVVFFVLDSHKPTDICNVYSDGQVRIVYKDSEENIPNFDDIFRDDEDEFLYR
;
A
#
# COMPACT_ATOMS: atom_id res chain seq x y z
N MET A 1 7.17 -4.23 2.27
CA MET A 1 7.60 -5.56 1.76
C MET A 1 6.75 -6.03 0.58
N PHE A 2 7.29 -6.92 -0.28
CA PHE A 2 6.49 -7.66 -1.26
C PHE A 2 5.82 -8.87 -0.63
N ILE A 3 4.62 -9.22 -1.10
CA ILE A 3 3.96 -10.48 -0.72
C ILE A 3 4.44 -11.63 -1.61
N GLU A 4 4.29 -12.87 -1.13
CA GLU A 4 4.70 -14.07 -1.89
C GLU A 4 3.52 -14.70 -2.62
N ASP A 5 2.36 -14.78 -1.97
CA ASP A 5 1.16 -15.39 -2.51
C ASP A 5 -0.04 -14.43 -2.40
N ILE A 6 -0.57 -14.02 -3.56
CA ILE A 6 -1.68 -13.07 -3.65
C ILE A 6 -2.97 -13.58 -2.99
N LYS A 7 -3.15 -14.89 -2.89
CA LYS A 7 -4.32 -15.47 -2.25
C LYS A 7 -4.15 -15.45 -0.73
N THR A 8 -3.08 -16.02 -0.20
CA THR A 8 -2.93 -16.18 1.26
C THR A 8 -2.50 -14.91 1.97
N ASP A 9 -1.67 -14.08 1.31
CA ASP A 9 -1.03 -12.94 1.96
C ASP A 9 -1.81 -11.64 1.76
N PHE A 10 -2.67 -11.61 0.73
CA PHE A 10 -3.56 -10.51 0.40
C PHE A 10 -5.03 -10.89 0.54
N TYR A 11 -5.59 -11.71 -0.35
CA TYR A 11 -7.04 -11.86 -0.47
C TYR A 11 -7.69 -12.50 0.77
N ASP A 12 -7.17 -13.64 1.23
CA ASP A 12 -7.70 -14.38 2.37
C ASP A 12 -7.64 -13.55 3.67
N VAL A 13 -6.69 -12.61 3.77
CA VAL A 13 -6.52 -11.70 4.92
C VAL A 13 -7.65 -10.68 5.00
N LEU A 14 -8.28 -10.32 3.87
CA LEU A 14 -9.39 -9.37 3.82
C LEU A 14 -10.72 -10.00 4.24
N LEU A 15 -10.84 -11.34 4.22
CA LEU A 15 -12.08 -12.04 4.54
C LEU A 15 -12.57 -11.69 5.96
N GLY A 16 -13.84 -11.32 6.08
CA GLY A 16 -14.47 -10.97 7.36
C GLY A 16 -14.06 -9.61 7.94
N ASN A 17 -13.28 -8.81 7.22
CA ASN A 17 -12.85 -7.49 7.66
C ASN A 17 -13.45 -6.38 6.80
N ARG A 18 -13.56 -5.18 7.37
CA ARG A 18 -13.89 -3.97 6.60
C ARG A 18 -12.63 -3.50 5.86
N VAL A 19 -12.79 -3.16 4.59
CA VAL A 19 -11.70 -2.73 3.71
C VAL A 19 -11.93 -1.29 3.21
N LEU A 20 -10.92 -0.44 3.29
CA LEU A 20 -10.93 0.85 2.61
C LEU A 20 -10.24 0.69 1.25
N LEU A 21 -10.97 0.90 0.16
CA LEU A 21 -10.48 0.73 -1.21
C LEU A 21 -10.26 2.11 -1.84
N LEU A 22 -9.00 2.52 -1.95
CA LEU A 22 -8.57 3.79 -2.53
C LEU A 22 -8.12 3.55 -3.99
N VAL A 23 -8.76 4.21 -4.95
CA VAL A 23 -8.60 3.88 -6.38
C VAL A 23 -8.24 5.12 -7.19
N HIS A 24 -7.17 5.05 -7.99
CA HIS A 24 -6.78 6.15 -8.86
C HIS A 24 -7.77 6.38 -10.04
N TYR A 25 -7.81 7.60 -10.59
CA TYR A 25 -8.67 7.97 -11.72
C TYR A 25 -8.08 7.59 -13.08
N ASP A 26 -7.78 6.31 -13.30
CA ASP A 26 -7.37 5.80 -14.61
C ASP A 26 -8.09 4.50 -14.99
N VAL A 27 -7.95 4.11 -16.25
CA VAL A 27 -8.66 2.96 -16.81
C VAL A 27 -8.22 1.65 -16.17
N ASP A 28 -6.92 1.50 -15.89
CA ASP A 28 -6.37 0.28 -15.29
C ASP A 28 -6.89 0.10 -13.85
N ALA A 29 -6.87 1.19 -13.09
CA ALA A 29 -7.41 1.24 -11.73
C ALA A 29 -8.90 0.92 -11.68
N ILE A 30 -9.70 1.47 -12.61
CA ILE A 30 -11.14 1.17 -12.70
C ILE A 30 -11.38 -0.29 -13.07
N CYS A 31 -10.64 -0.86 -14.01
CA CYS A 31 -10.73 -2.26 -14.38
C CYS A 31 -10.41 -3.18 -13.20
N THR A 32 -9.30 -2.92 -12.51
CA THR A 32 -8.87 -3.65 -11.30
C THR A 32 -9.90 -3.53 -10.19
N CYS A 33 -10.40 -2.31 -9.93
CA CYS A 33 -11.46 -2.06 -8.96
C CYS A 33 -12.72 -2.88 -9.27
N LYS A 34 -13.16 -2.93 -10.54
CA LYS A 34 -14.34 -3.72 -10.92
C LYS A 34 -14.18 -5.22 -10.65
N ILE A 35 -12.99 -5.76 -10.89
CA ILE A 35 -12.68 -7.16 -10.57
C ILE A 35 -12.76 -7.37 -9.05
N LEU A 36 -12.10 -6.53 -8.26
CA LEU A 36 -12.13 -6.61 -6.80
C LEU A 36 -13.54 -6.46 -6.22
N GLN A 37 -14.36 -5.54 -6.77
CA GLN A 37 -15.74 -5.35 -6.33
C GLN A 37 -16.59 -6.62 -6.51
N GLU A 38 -16.42 -7.35 -7.62
CA GLU A 38 -17.17 -8.59 -7.83
C GLU A 38 -16.68 -9.71 -6.90
N LEU A 39 -15.37 -9.81 -6.68
CA LEU A 39 -14.79 -10.75 -5.72
C LEU A 39 -15.29 -10.48 -4.28
N PHE A 40 -15.20 -9.22 -3.83
CA PHE A 40 -15.68 -8.80 -2.52
C PHE A 40 -17.18 -9.08 -2.34
N LYS A 41 -17.96 -8.91 -3.40
CA LYS A 41 -19.39 -9.24 -3.40
C LYS A 41 -19.65 -10.74 -3.30
N CYS A 42 -18.87 -11.58 -3.99
CA CYS A 42 -18.99 -13.03 -3.89
C CYS A 42 -18.69 -13.53 -2.46
N ASP A 43 -17.69 -12.95 -1.81
CA ASP A 43 -17.22 -13.38 -0.48
C ASP A 43 -17.77 -12.53 0.68
N ASN A 44 -18.71 -11.62 0.41
CA ASN A 44 -19.35 -10.73 1.39
C ASN A 44 -18.36 -9.86 2.19
N ILE A 45 -17.27 -9.42 1.55
CA ILE A 45 -16.32 -8.46 2.12
C ILE A 45 -16.95 -7.07 2.10
N SER A 46 -17.04 -6.43 3.26
CA SER A 46 -17.52 -5.05 3.38
C SER A 46 -16.40 -4.08 3.00
N TYR A 47 -16.69 -3.12 2.13
CA TYR A 47 -15.70 -2.14 1.72
C TYR A 47 -16.28 -0.74 1.54
N THR A 48 -15.42 0.26 1.72
CA THR A 48 -15.67 1.66 1.36
C THR A 48 -14.79 1.99 0.15
N LEU A 49 -15.40 2.36 -0.98
CA LEU A 49 -14.68 2.76 -2.20
C LEU A 49 -14.55 4.29 -2.24
N VAL A 50 -13.32 4.78 -2.30
CA VAL A 50 -13.01 6.20 -2.45
C VAL A 50 -12.06 6.41 -3.63
N PRO A 51 -12.48 7.11 -4.68
CA PRO A 51 -11.58 7.44 -5.78
C PRO A 51 -10.69 8.64 -5.43
N VAL A 52 -9.42 8.62 -5.86
CA VAL A 52 -8.39 9.59 -5.48
C VAL A 52 -7.54 10.02 -6.68
N GLY A 53 -7.27 11.31 -6.84
CA GLY A 53 -6.55 11.87 -7.99
C GLY A 53 -5.14 12.36 -7.69
N GLY A 54 -4.73 12.29 -6.44
CA GLY A 54 -3.39 12.69 -6.03
C GLY A 54 -3.19 12.54 -4.53
N ILE A 55 -2.00 12.91 -4.06
CA ILE A 55 -1.57 12.70 -2.67
C ILE A 55 -2.49 13.43 -1.68
N SER A 56 -2.91 14.66 -1.98
CA SER A 56 -3.81 15.42 -1.10
C SER A 56 -5.17 14.72 -0.93
N GLU A 57 -5.74 14.22 -2.03
CA GLU A 57 -7.01 13.49 -1.98
C GLU A 57 -6.86 12.13 -1.32
N LEU A 58 -5.73 11.43 -1.54
CA LEU A 58 -5.39 10.19 -0.86
C LEU A 58 -5.36 10.39 0.66
N LYS A 59 -4.69 11.45 1.12
CA LYS A 59 -4.57 11.78 2.54
C LYS A 59 -5.94 12.10 3.15
N SER A 60 -6.71 12.99 2.53
CA SER A 60 -8.06 13.31 3.02
C SER A 60 -8.98 12.10 3.02
N ALA A 61 -8.96 11.28 1.97
CA ALA A 61 -9.74 10.05 1.89
C ALA A 61 -9.39 9.06 3.00
N TYR A 62 -8.11 8.93 3.33
CA TYR A 62 -7.68 8.09 4.45
C TYR A 62 -8.12 8.67 5.79
N GLU A 63 -7.85 9.95 6.07
CA GLU A 63 -8.23 10.61 7.33
C GLU A 63 -9.74 10.56 7.61
N GLU A 64 -10.57 10.67 6.58
CA GLU A 64 -12.03 10.59 6.70
C GLU A 64 -12.56 9.17 6.96
N ASN A 65 -11.75 8.13 6.70
CA ASN A 65 -12.21 6.73 6.69
C ASN A 65 -11.32 5.78 7.51
N ASN A 66 -10.35 6.30 8.28
CA ASN A 66 -9.39 5.47 9.02
C ASN A 66 -9.92 4.96 10.38
N GLU A 67 -11.07 5.43 10.83
CA GLU A 67 -11.66 4.97 12.09
C GLU A 67 -12.05 3.47 12.01
N GLU A 68 -11.50 2.67 12.93
CA GLU A 68 -11.68 1.22 13.04
C GLU A 68 -11.32 0.45 11.75
N ILE A 69 -10.46 1.01 10.89
CA ILE A 69 -9.98 0.32 9.70
C ILE A 69 -8.70 -0.45 9.99
N LYS A 70 -8.66 -1.72 9.55
CA LYS A 70 -7.43 -2.52 9.62
C LYS A 70 -6.75 -2.65 8.26
N TYR A 71 -7.52 -2.73 7.19
CA TYR A 71 -7.00 -3.00 5.85
C TYR A 71 -7.38 -1.90 4.87
N VAL A 72 -6.36 -1.35 4.22
CA VAL A 72 -6.49 -0.37 3.15
C VAL A 72 -5.90 -0.96 1.89
N VAL A 73 -6.63 -0.93 0.79
CA VAL A 73 -6.20 -1.42 -0.52
C VAL A 73 -6.08 -0.22 -1.44
N LEU A 74 -4.88 0.04 -1.94
CA LEU A 74 -4.58 1.09 -2.90
C LEU A 74 -4.47 0.49 -4.30
N VAL A 75 -5.19 1.06 -5.26
CA VAL A 75 -5.20 0.61 -6.66
C VAL A 75 -4.67 1.73 -7.55
N ASN A 76 -3.54 1.43 -8.18
CA ASN A 76 -2.75 2.29 -9.06
C ASN A 76 -2.37 3.64 -8.42
N CYS A 77 -2.16 3.65 -7.11
CA CYS A 77 -1.65 4.78 -6.35
C CYS A 77 -0.89 4.33 -5.11
N GLY A 78 -0.07 5.25 -4.57
CA GLY A 78 0.63 5.08 -3.29
C GLY A 78 1.95 4.30 -3.36
N GLY A 79 2.26 3.63 -4.47
CA GLY A 79 3.49 2.84 -4.58
C GLY A 79 4.76 3.67 -4.65
N THR A 80 4.68 4.90 -5.16
CA THR A 80 5.83 5.79 -5.44
C THR A 80 6.10 6.82 -4.33
N ILE A 81 5.43 6.71 -3.20
CA ILE A 81 5.53 7.64 -2.07
C ILE A 81 5.66 6.86 -0.76
N ASP A 82 6.33 7.41 0.25
CA ASP A 82 6.36 6.83 1.58
C ASP A 82 4.96 6.89 2.22
N LEU A 83 4.24 5.77 2.23
CA LEU A 83 2.86 5.71 2.70
C LEU A 83 2.76 5.92 4.21
N VAL A 84 3.74 5.45 4.97
CA VAL A 84 3.73 5.55 6.43
C VAL A 84 3.99 6.99 6.83
N ASP A 85 4.96 7.66 6.19
CA ASP A 85 5.23 9.07 6.44
C ASP A 85 4.05 9.98 6.07
N ILE A 86 3.40 9.73 4.93
CA ILE A 86 2.33 10.60 4.43
C ILE A 86 1.01 10.42 5.20
N LEU A 87 0.63 9.17 5.48
CA LEU A 87 -0.67 8.82 6.04
C LEU A 87 -0.66 8.68 7.57
N GLN A 88 0.52 8.52 8.19
CA GLN A 88 0.69 8.40 9.64
C GLN A 88 -0.33 7.42 10.26
N PRO A 89 -0.37 6.16 9.79
CA PRO A 89 -1.34 5.17 10.22
C PRO A 89 -1.14 4.74 11.68
N GLU A 90 -2.16 4.11 12.28
CA GLU A 90 -1.92 3.31 13.47
C GLU A 90 -1.09 2.06 13.13
N GLU A 91 -0.30 1.56 14.10
CA GLU A 91 0.63 0.42 13.92
C GLU A 91 -0.03 -0.85 13.37
N HIS A 92 -1.32 -1.04 13.67
CA HIS A 92 -2.06 -2.24 13.29
C HIS A 92 -2.67 -2.18 11.87
N VAL A 93 -2.61 -1.01 11.21
CA VAL A 93 -3.14 -0.80 9.87
C VAL A 93 -2.18 -1.38 8.85
N VAL A 94 -2.75 -2.09 7.86
CA VAL A 94 -2.02 -2.70 6.76
C VAL A 94 -2.50 -2.12 5.44
N PHE A 95 -1.56 -1.60 4.66
CA PHE A 95 -1.74 -1.14 3.29
C PHE A 95 -1.35 -2.24 2.30
N PHE A 96 -2.27 -2.59 1.41
CA PHE A 96 -2.01 -3.40 0.24
C PHE A 96 -1.91 -2.51 -0.99
N VAL A 97 -0.75 -2.51 -1.66
CA VAL A 97 -0.45 -1.63 -2.78
C VAL A 97 -0.46 -2.45 -4.07
N LEU A 98 -1.45 -2.18 -4.93
CA LEU A 98 -1.55 -2.68 -6.31
C LEU A 98 -1.24 -1.52 -7.25
N ASP A 99 0.03 -1.15 -7.37
CA ASP A 99 0.45 0.03 -8.12
C ASP A 99 1.50 -0.31 -9.19
N SER A 100 1.22 0.11 -10.43
CA SER A 100 2.10 -0.10 -11.58
C SER A 100 3.14 1.02 -11.76
N HIS A 101 2.98 2.15 -11.06
CA HIS A 101 3.91 3.27 -11.14
C HIS A 101 5.28 2.90 -10.55
N LYS A 102 6.35 3.42 -11.18
CA LYS A 102 7.74 3.17 -10.83
C LYS A 102 8.55 4.46 -10.82
N PRO A 103 9.60 4.59 -10.00
CA PRO A 103 10.10 3.60 -9.04
C PRO A 103 9.20 3.49 -7.80
N THR A 104 9.10 2.29 -7.25
CA THR A 104 8.47 2.00 -5.97
C THR A 104 9.29 2.63 -4.86
N ASP A 105 8.61 3.25 -3.92
CA ASP A 105 9.25 3.87 -2.78
C ASP A 105 9.98 2.82 -1.92
N ILE A 106 11.21 3.15 -1.53
CA ILE A 106 12.11 2.23 -0.82
C ILE A 106 11.61 1.95 0.60
N CYS A 107 11.01 2.93 1.27
CA CYS A 107 10.43 2.75 2.60
C CYS A 107 9.25 1.77 2.52
N ASN A 108 8.44 1.84 1.46
CA ASN A 108 7.38 0.85 1.21
C ASN A 108 7.95 -0.57 0.98
N VAL A 109 9.04 -0.68 0.21
CA VAL A 109 9.70 -1.97 -0.05
C VAL A 109 10.22 -2.60 1.23
N TYR A 110 10.90 -1.80 2.07
CA TYR A 110 11.52 -2.28 3.31
C TYR A 110 10.63 -2.17 4.56
N SER A 111 9.37 -1.74 4.41
CA SER A 111 8.40 -1.72 5.50
C SER A 111 8.26 -3.08 6.18
N ASP A 112 8.31 -3.08 7.52
CA ASP A 112 8.21 -4.25 8.41
C ASP A 112 6.75 -4.73 8.59
N GLY A 113 5.99 -4.77 7.48
CA GLY A 113 4.69 -5.44 7.41
C GLY A 113 3.46 -4.55 7.27
N GLN A 114 3.55 -3.25 7.59
CA GLN A 114 2.44 -2.31 7.38
C GLN A 114 2.18 -2.04 5.89
N VAL A 115 3.22 -1.96 5.06
CA VAL A 115 3.08 -1.80 3.61
C VAL A 115 3.40 -3.11 2.90
N ARG A 116 2.41 -3.63 2.16
CA ARG A 116 2.47 -4.89 1.43
C ARG A 116 2.22 -4.64 -0.06
N ILE A 117 3.28 -4.76 -0.84
CA ILE A 117 3.23 -4.57 -2.30
C ILE A 117 2.82 -5.91 -2.93
N VAL A 118 1.72 -5.89 -3.68
CA VAL A 118 1.07 -7.10 -4.21
C VAL A 118 1.82 -7.70 -5.41
N TYR A 119 2.60 -6.89 -6.12
CA TYR A 119 3.36 -7.32 -7.29
C TYR A 119 4.79 -6.78 -7.26
N LYS A 120 5.76 -7.68 -7.45
CA LYS A 120 7.16 -7.32 -7.67
C LYS A 120 7.45 -7.28 -9.16
N ASP A 121 7.85 -6.11 -9.65
CA ASP A 121 8.33 -5.96 -11.00
C ASP A 121 9.75 -6.54 -11.12
N SER A 122 9.96 -7.47 -12.05
CA SER A 122 11.27 -8.09 -12.29
C SER A 122 12.28 -7.14 -12.93
N GLU A 123 11.81 -6.08 -13.61
CA GLU A 123 12.67 -5.10 -14.27
C GLU A 123 13.09 -3.96 -13.32
N GLU A 124 12.46 -3.88 -12.15
CA GLU A 124 12.74 -2.86 -11.16
C GLU A 124 13.99 -3.19 -10.33
N ASN A 125 15.03 -2.36 -10.49
CA ASN A 125 16.28 -2.48 -9.73
C ASN A 125 16.14 -1.85 -8.35
N ILE A 126 15.72 -2.66 -7.38
CA ILE A 126 15.65 -2.27 -5.97
C ILE A 126 17.06 -2.33 -5.36
N PRO A 127 17.63 -1.22 -4.87
CA PRO A 127 18.95 -1.23 -4.23
C PRO A 127 18.92 -2.02 -2.92
N ASN A 128 20.05 -2.54 -2.46
CA ASN A 128 20.08 -3.26 -1.17
C ASN A 128 19.87 -2.31 0.00
N PHE A 129 19.31 -2.83 1.09
CA PHE A 129 19.06 -2.08 2.31
C PHE A 129 20.32 -1.37 2.83
N ASP A 130 21.42 -2.11 2.97
CA ASP A 130 22.70 -1.60 3.50
C ASP A 130 23.35 -0.50 2.62
N ASP A 131 22.99 -0.45 1.33
CA ASP A 131 23.50 0.58 0.42
C ASP A 131 22.80 1.93 0.62
N ILE A 132 21.57 1.91 1.16
CA ILE A 132 20.70 3.08 1.32
C ILE A 132 20.69 3.56 2.78
N PHE A 133 20.54 2.62 3.72
CA PHE A 133 20.48 2.89 5.15
C PHE A 133 21.85 2.59 5.75
N ARG A 134 22.81 3.49 5.49
CA ARG A 134 24.07 3.47 6.23
C ARG A 134 23.84 4.14 7.57
N ASP A 135 24.22 3.48 8.65
CA ASP A 135 24.28 4.10 9.96
C ASP A 135 25.35 5.20 9.92
N ASP A 136 24.95 6.46 9.79
CA ASP A 136 25.82 7.63 9.97
C ASP A 136 26.28 7.79 11.44
N GLU A 137 26.20 6.73 12.27
CA GLU A 137 26.66 6.74 13.66
C GLU A 137 28.18 6.87 13.80
N ASP A 138 28.94 6.62 12.73
CA ASP A 138 30.40 6.77 12.73
C ASP A 138 30.91 8.22 12.53
N GLU A 139 30.03 9.19 12.19
CA GLU A 139 30.47 10.57 11.88
C GLU A 139 30.59 11.51 13.10
N PHE A 140 30.17 11.07 14.30
CA PHE A 140 30.21 11.88 15.53
C PHE A 140 31.35 11.54 16.51
N LEU A 141 32.23 10.58 16.18
CA LEU A 141 33.32 10.15 17.07
C LEU A 141 34.63 10.94 16.95
N TYR A 142 34.70 11.96 16.08
CA TYR A 142 35.90 12.80 15.90
C TYR A 142 35.59 14.31 15.81
N ARG A 143 34.81 14.85 16.75
CA ARG A 143 34.75 16.31 16.97
C ARG A 143 34.86 16.70 18.43
#